data_AF-X0RFE2-F1
#
_entry.id   AF-X0RFE2-F1
#
_cell.length_a   1.000
_cell.length_b   1.000
_cell.length_c   1.000
_cell.angle_alpha   90.00
_cell.angle_beta   90.00
_cell.angle_gamma   90.00
#
_symmetry.space_group_name_H-M   'P 1'
#
loop_
_entity.id
_entity.type
_entity.pdbx_description
1 polymer ?
#
loop_
_entity_poly.entity_id
_entity_poly.type
_entity_poly.pdbx_seq_one_letter_code
_entity_poly.pdbx_strand_id
1 'polypeptide(L)'
;MLMSMTGFSVKNVIIKRSSGGPLDATLVLKSLNARYFEVLCKLPFALTHLETEIIKFLKVKLIRGTVFVNVQINNPSALKSSLKPSKDVVANYVNIINDIKSEFDLPG
;
A
#
# COMPACT_ATOMS: atom_id res chain seq x y z
N MET A 1 -26.03 -18.64 -17.56
CA MET A 1 -24.75 -19.29 -17.94
C MET A 1 -23.71 -18.93 -16.88
N LEU A 2 -23.14 -19.92 -16.17
CA LEU A 2 -22.05 -19.68 -15.22
C LEU A 2 -20.76 -19.49 -16.01
N MET A 3 -20.30 -18.25 -16.16
CA MET A 3 -19.01 -17.96 -16.77
C MET A 3 -17.87 -18.48 -15.89
N SER A 4 -16.72 -18.76 -16.50
CA SER A 4 -15.53 -19.13 -15.72
C SER A 4 -15.15 -18.00 -14.75
N MET A 5 -14.98 -18.36 -13.47
CA MET A 5 -14.56 -17.47 -12.39
C MET A 5 -13.02 -17.33 -12.32
N THR A 6 -12.29 -17.99 -13.22
CA THR A 6 -10.82 -17.90 -13.25
C THR A 6 -10.40 -16.71 -14.10
N GLY A 7 -9.55 -15.86 -13.55
CA GLY A 7 -9.09 -14.67 -14.26
C GLY A 7 -7.87 -14.08 -13.61
N PHE A 8 -7.02 -13.49 -14.42
CA PHE A 8 -5.85 -12.75 -13.99
C PHE A 8 -5.85 -11.39 -14.68
N SER A 9 -5.64 -10.33 -13.91
CA SER A 9 -5.56 -8.98 -14.41
C SER A 9 -4.51 -8.19 -13.65
N VAL A 10 -3.73 -7.42 -14.38
CA VAL A 10 -2.79 -6.45 -13.83
C VAL A 10 -3.10 -5.11 -14.47
N LYS A 11 -3.16 -4.06 -13.65
CA LYS A 11 -3.40 -2.71 -14.12
C LYS A 11 -2.51 -1.74 -13.37
N ASN A 12 -1.70 -1.01 -14.12
CA ASN A 12 -0.94 0.12 -13.60
C ASN A 12 -1.78 1.38 -13.73
N VAL A 13 -1.86 2.15 -12.66
CA VAL A 13 -2.67 3.36 -12.59
C VAL A 13 -1.82 4.48 -12.03
N ILE A 14 -1.74 5.56 -12.80
CA ILE A 14 -1.09 6.81 -12.38
C ILE A 14 -2.19 7.78 -11.95
N ILE A 15 -2.27 8.06 -10.65
CA ILE A 15 -3.23 8.99 -10.07
C ILE A 15 -2.54 10.34 -9.89
N LYS A 16 -2.97 11.35 -10.66
CA LYS A 16 -2.53 12.73 -10.51
C LYS A 16 -3.26 13.36 -9.31
N ARG A 17 -2.53 13.85 -8.31
CA ARG A 17 -3.10 14.57 -7.14
C ARG A 17 -2.89 16.07 -7.32
N SER A 18 -3.84 16.87 -6.81
CA SER A 18 -3.73 18.34 -6.84
C SER A 18 -2.72 18.91 -5.84
N SER A 19 -2.31 18.13 -4.83
CA SER A 19 -1.36 18.53 -3.79
C SER A 19 -0.41 17.36 -3.47
N GLY A 20 0.59 17.16 -4.34
CA GLY A 20 1.59 16.09 -4.24
C GLY A 20 2.03 15.56 -5.62
N GLY A 21 3.15 14.82 -5.66
CA GLY A 21 3.63 14.16 -6.88
C GLY A 21 2.66 13.07 -7.38
N PRO A 22 2.80 12.61 -8.64
CA PRO A 22 1.96 11.56 -9.19
C PRO A 22 2.13 10.25 -8.39
N LEU A 23 1.01 9.62 -8.06
CA LEU A 23 0.99 8.32 -7.39
C LEU A 23 0.91 7.23 -8.46
N ASP A 24 1.96 6.40 -8.54
CA ASP A 24 1.96 5.20 -9.37
C ASP A 24 1.62 3.97 -8.52
N ALA A 25 0.56 3.27 -8.92
CA ALA A 25 0.06 2.08 -8.24
C ALA A 25 -0.19 0.95 -9.25
N THR A 26 0.27 -0.23 -8.87
CA THR A 26 0.03 -1.48 -9.59
C THR A 26 -1.05 -2.27 -8.85
N LEU A 27 -2.16 -2.54 -9.54
CA LEU A 27 -3.25 -3.36 -9.03
C LEU A 27 -3.19 -4.73 -9.70
N VAL A 28 -3.15 -5.78 -8.88
CA VAL A 28 -3.16 -7.18 -9.34
C VAL A 28 -4.41 -7.85 -8.80
N LEU A 29 -5.22 -8.39 -9.69
CA LEU A 29 -6.42 -9.16 -9.40
C LEU A 29 -6.25 -10.57 -9.94
N LYS A 30 -6.31 -11.56 -9.05
CA LYS A 30 -6.39 -12.98 -9.43
C LYS A 30 -7.71 -13.54 -8.92
N SER A 31 -8.33 -14.39 -9.71
CA SER A 31 -9.54 -15.11 -9.34
C SER A 31 -9.38 -16.56 -9.71
N LEU A 32 -9.74 -17.44 -8.78
CA LEU A 32 -9.74 -18.88 -8.93
C LEU A 32 -11.18 -19.37 -8.72
N ASN A 33 -11.57 -20.33 -9.53
CA ASN A 33 -12.88 -20.95 -9.39
C ASN A 33 -12.88 -21.82 -8.13
N ALA A 34 -13.65 -21.40 -7.13
CA ALA A 34 -13.83 -22.09 -5.86
C ALA A 34 -15.32 -22.10 -5.51
N ARG A 35 -15.71 -23.03 -4.63
CA ARG A 35 -17.11 -23.21 -4.23
C ARG A 35 -17.66 -22.00 -3.47
N TYR A 36 -16.85 -21.44 -2.59
CA TYR A 36 -17.21 -20.32 -1.72
C TYR A 36 -16.57 -19.03 -2.21
N PHE A 37 -17.18 -17.91 -1.87
CA PHE A 37 -16.61 -16.59 -2.13
C PHE A 37 -15.68 -16.22 -0.99
N GLU A 38 -14.40 -16.10 -1.32
CA GLU A 38 -13.34 -15.72 -0.39
C GLU A 38 -12.50 -14.61 -1.02
N VAL A 39 -12.11 -13.62 -0.23
CA VAL A 39 -11.28 -12.52 -0.71
C VAL A 39 -10.06 -12.39 0.19
N LEU A 40 -8.89 -12.36 -0.44
CA LEU A 40 -7.61 -12.07 0.18
C LEU A 40 -7.11 -10.73 -0.34
N CYS A 41 -7.24 -9.69 0.48
CA CYS A 41 -6.77 -8.36 0.16
C CYS A 41 -5.38 -8.12 0.78
N LYS A 42 -4.39 -7.86 -0.06
CA LYS A 42 -3.06 -7.39 0.34
C LYS A 42 -2.96 -5.91 -0.04
N LEU A 43 -3.25 -5.05 0.93
CA LEU A 43 -3.25 -3.61 0.75
C LEU A 43 -2.07 -2.98 1.53
N PRO A 44 -1.50 -1.87 1.04
CA PRO A 44 -0.58 -1.04 1.79
C PRO A 44 -1.29 -0.41 2.99
N PHE A 45 -0.58 -0.15 4.08
CA PHE A 45 -1.14 0.38 5.34
C PHE A 45 -2.04 1.60 5.15
N ALA A 46 -1.66 2.53 4.27
CA ALA A 46 -2.43 3.73 3.97
C ALA A 46 -3.83 3.45 3.37
N LEU A 47 -4.04 2.26 2.80
CA LEU A 47 -5.27 1.86 2.10
C LEU A 47 -6.03 0.72 2.82
N THR A 48 -5.53 0.22 3.94
CA THR A 48 -6.17 -0.89 4.69
C THR A 48 -7.61 -0.55 5.10
N HIS A 49 -7.91 0.73 5.37
CA HIS A 49 -9.27 1.16 5.69
C HIS A 49 -10.29 0.90 4.57
N LEU A 50 -9.84 0.80 3.31
CA LEU A 50 -10.70 0.53 2.15
C LEU A 50 -10.99 -0.96 1.95
N GLU A 51 -10.34 -1.85 2.69
CA GLU A 51 -10.47 -3.30 2.52
C GLU A 51 -11.93 -3.77 2.58
N THR A 52 -12.68 -3.29 3.58
CA THR A 52 -14.09 -3.65 3.77
C THR A 52 -14.95 -3.19 2.59
N GLU A 53 -14.70 -2.00 2.05
CA GLU A 53 -15.42 -1.48 0.89
C GLU A 53 -15.11 -2.27 -0.39
N ILE A 54 -13.83 -2.61 -0.58
CA ILE A 54 -13.39 -3.43 -1.72
C ILE A 54 -14.07 -4.81 -1.67
N ILE A 55 -14.12 -5.45 -0.51
CA ILE A 55 -14.77 -6.76 -0.35
C ILE A 55 -16.27 -6.65 -0.63
N LYS A 56 -16.95 -5.61 -0.13
CA LYS A 56 -18.38 -5.36 -0.43
C LYS A 56 -18.60 -5.21 -1.92
N PHE A 57 -17.75 -4.43 -2.60
CA PHE A 57 -17.85 -4.23 -4.04
C PHE A 57 -17.65 -5.53 -4.84
N LEU A 58 -16.67 -6.35 -4.44
CA LEU A 58 -16.41 -7.64 -5.08
C LEU A 58 -17.58 -8.62 -4.89
N LYS A 59 -18.20 -8.67 -3.70
CA LYS A 59 -19.38 -9.51 -3.43
C LYS A 59 -20.56 -9.21 -4.35
N VAL A 60 -20.74 -7.95 -4.76
CA VAL A 60 -21.82 -7.56 -5.69
C VAL A 60 -21.60 -8.16 -7.08
N LYS A 61 -20.34 -8.34 -7.50
CA LYS A 61 -19.98 -8.81 -8.84
C LYS A 61 -19.66 -10.30 -8.91
N LEU A 62 -19.21 -10.90 -7.82
CA LEU A 62 -18.69 -12.26 -7.77
C LEU A 62 -19.50 -13.10 -6.77
N ILE A 63 -20.10 -14.17 -7.28
CA ILE A 63 -21.01 -15.04 -6.50
C ILE A 63 -20.25 -16.14 -5.75
N ARG A 64 -19.12 -16.60 -6.30
CA ARG A 64 -18.25 -17.67 -5.78
C ARG A 64 -16.81 -17.46 -6.28
N GLY A 65 -15.85 -18.14 -5.68
CA GLY A 65 -14.45 -18.09 -6.09
C GLY A 65 -13.56 -17.41 -5.06
N THR A 66 -12.29 -17.80 -5.08
CA THR A 66 -11.26 -17.18 -4.25
C THR A 66 -10.60 -16.07 -5.06
N VAL A 67 -10.67 -14.84 -4.55
CA VAL A 67 -10.17 -13.63 -5.20
C VAL A 67 -9.00 -13.08 -4.41
N PHE A 68 -7.89 -12.85 -5.10
CA PHE A 68 -6.70 -12.22 -4.55
C PHE A 68 -6.61 -10.81 -5.11
N VAL A 69 -6.66 -9.81 -4.24
CA VAL A 69 -6.45 -8.41 -4.57
C VAL A 69 -5.14 -7.98 -3.97
N ASN A 70 -4.19 -7.54 -4.80
CA ASN A 70 -2.93 -6.99 -4.31
C ASN A 70 -2.76 -5.59 -4.91
N VAL A 71 -2.54 -4.62 -4.02
CA VAL A 71 -2.26 -3.23 -4.41
C VAL A 71 -0.83 -2.92 -4.01
N GLN A 72 0.00 -2.62 -4.99
CA GLN A 72 1.38 -2.20 -4.78
C GLN A 72 1.51 -0.74 -5.17
N ILE A 73 2.19 0.03 -4.34
CA ILE A 73 2.52 1.42 -4.65
C ILE A 73 3.99 1.44 -5.03
N ASN A 74 4.28 1.84 -6.27
CA ASN A 74 5.65 1.89 -6.78
C ASN A 74 6.42 3.09 -6.22
N ASN A 75 5.71 4.17 -5.84
CA ASN A 75 6.29 5.35 -5.21
C ASN A 75 5.66 5.64 -3.82
N PRO A 76 6.09 4.96 -2.75
CA PRO A 76 5.52 5.15 -1.41
C PRO A 76 5.74 6.58 -0.85
N SER A 77 6.72 7.32 -1.39
CA SER A 77 6.97 8.71 -1.05
C SER A 77 5.85 9.66 -1.51
N ALA A 78 5.05 9.29 -2.52
CA ALA A 78 3.90 10.08 -2.98
C ALA A 78 2.66 9.98 -2.06
N LEU A 79 2.59 8.93 -1.22
CA LEU A 79 1.55 8.77 -0.19
C LEU A 79 1.96 9.34 1.17
N LYS A 80 3.26 9.59 1.38
CA LYS A 80 3.76 10.42 2.47
C LYS A 80 3.44 11.87 2.14
N SER A 81 2.19 12.28 2.34
CA SER A 81 1.86 13.70 2.53
C SER A 81 2.83 14.22 3.59
N SER A 82 3.81 15.03 3.17
CA SER A 82 4.77 15.73 4.04
C SER A 82 4.87 15.07 5.43
N LEU A 83 5.57 13.93 5.53
CA LEU A 83 6.09 13.52 6.84
C LEU A 83 7.08 14.64 7.18
N LYS A 84 6.59 15.72 7.77
CA LYS A 84 7.41 16.65 8.53
C LYS A 84 8.09 15.74 9.54
N PRO A 85 9.40 15.51 9.43
CA PRO A 85 10.10 14.77 10.47
C PRO A 85 9.71 15.45 11.78
N SER A 86 9.22 14.69 12.75
CA SER A 86 9.02 15.26 14.09
C SER A 86 10.36 15.87 14.48
N LYS A 87 10.39 17.19 14.71
CA LYS A 87 11.63 17.90 15.04
C LYS A 87 12.30 17.27 16.25
N ASP A 88 11.52 16.70 17.15
CA ASP A 88 12.00 15.98 18.33
C ASP A 88 12.80 14.73 17.99
N VAL A 89 12.36 13.96 16.99
CA VAL A 89 13.09 12.77 16.53
C VAL A 89 14.42 13.19 15.90
N VAL A 90 14.41 14.23 15.06
CA VAL A 90 15.63 14.77 14.45
C VAL A 90 16.59 15.33 15.51
N ALA A 91 16.07 16.07 16.49
CA ALA A 91 16.86 16.60 17.59
C ALA A 91 17.51 15.48 18.42
N ASN A 92 16.78 14.41 18.71
CA ASN A 92 17.34 13.25 19.41
C ASN A 92 18.43 12.56 18.61
N TYR A 93 18.28 12.39 17.29
CA TYR A 93 19.35 11.84 16.45
C TYR A 93 20.59 12.74 16.44
N VAL A 94 20.43 14.05 16.38
CA VAL A 94 21.56 15.00 16.43
C VAL A 94 22.25 14.96 17.79
N ASN A 95 21.50 14.88 18.88
CA ASN A 95 22.07 14.77 20.22
C ASN A 95 22.85 13.46 20.40
N ILE A 96 22.30 12.33 19.96
CA ILE A 96 23.00 11.03 20.02
C ILE A 96 24.29 11.07 19.20
N ILE A 97 24.27 11.68 18.01
CA ILE A 97 25.47 11.83 17.17
C ILE A 97 26.52 12.69 17.87
N ASN A 98 26.11 13.78 18.53
CA ASN A 98 27.02 14.65 19.28
C ASN A 98 27.58 13.96 20.53
N ASP A 99 26.76 13.18 21.25
CA ASP A 99 27.20 12.41 22.41
C ASP A 99 28.24 11.37 22.00
N ILE A 100 27.98 10.60 20.94
CA ILE A 100 28.93 9.62 20.39
C ILE A 100 30.23 10.31 19.93
N LYS A 101 30.12 11.49 19.30
CA LYS A 101 31.30 12.25 18.86
C LYS A 101 32.15 12.71 20.04
N SER A 102 31.51 13.13 21.13
CA SER A 102 32.20 13.55 22.36
C SER A 102 32.81 12.37 23.11
N GLU A 103 32.20 11.19 23.04
CA GLU A 103 32.65 9.99 23.74
C GLU A 103 33.81 9.28 23.02
N PHE A 104 33.89 9.38 21.69
CA PHE A 104 34.90 8.68 20.88
C PHE A 104 35.94 9.57 20.19
N ASP A 105 35.93 10.89 20.44
CA ASP A 105 36.85 11.90 19.84
C ASP A 105 37.03 11.74 18.33
N LEU A 106 35.91 11.49 17.62
CA LEU A 106 35.92 11.18 16.20
C LEU A 106 35.99 12.47 15.36
N PRO A 107 36.98 12.64 14.48
CA PRO A 107 37.04 13.77 13.57
C PRO A 107 36.03 13.58 12.43
N GLY A 108 35.04 14.48 12.41
CA GLY A 108 34.25 14.85 11.22
C GLY A 108 33.47 13.75 10.54
#